data_AF-K9PJB8-F1
#
_entry.id   AF-K9PJB8-F1
#
_cell.length_a   1.000
_cell.length_b   1.000
_cell.length_c   1.000
_cell.angle_alpha   90.00
_cell.angle_beta   90.00
_cell.angle_gamma   90.00
#
_symmetry.space_group_name_H-M   'P 1'
#
loop_
_entity.id
_entity.type
_entity.pdbx_description
1 polymer ?
#
loop_
_entity_poly.entity_id
_entity_poly.type
_entity_poly.pdbx_seq_one_letter_code
_entity_poly.pdbx_strand_id
1 'polypeptide(L)' 'MKPDFDTMNIAQLRAYLLLHRNDDEAFYKLADRLEAISENTDLYPVPDTPENIAIMEVAIQEHLKKLEEKRKG' A
#
# COMPACT_ATOMS: atom_id res chain seq x y z
N MET A 1 -11.13 25.72 -3.58
CA MET A 1 -10.02 25.70 -4.55
C MET A 1 -9.38 24.33 -4.44
N LYS A 2 -9.12 23.65 -5.56
CA LYS A 2 -8.55 22.30 -5.52
C LYS A 2 -7.06 22.40 -5.16
N PRO A 3 -6.55 21.56 -4.24
CA PRO A 3 -5.12 21.53 -3.94
C PRO A 3 -4.30 21.04 -5.12
N ASP A 4 -3.01 21.39 -5.15
CA ASP A 4 -2.05 20.81 -6.08
C ASP A 4 -1.55 19.45 -5.55
N PHE A 5 -2.06 18.37 -6.12
CA PHE A 5 -1.72 17.00 -5.73
C PHE A 5 -0.29 16.59 -6.06
N ASP A 6 0.36 17.25 -7.01
CA ASP A 6 1.74 16.96 -7.37
C ASP A 6 2.71 17.36 -6.25
N THR A 7 2.35 18.39 -5.47
CA THR A 7 3.14 18.85 -4.32
C THR A 7 2.90 18.04 -3.04
N MET A 8 1.81 17.29 -2.96
CA MET A 8 1.49 16.49 -1.77
C MET A 8 2.38 15.25 -1.69
N ASN A 9 2.64 14.74 -0.49
CA ASN A 9 3.20 13.41 -0.30
C ASN A 9 2.08 12.35 -0.15
N ILE A 10 2.43 11.06 -0.08
CA ILE A 10 1.48 9.95 0.03
C ILE A 10 0.56 10.09 1.26
N ALA A 11 1.09 10.54 2.41
CA ALA A 11 0.29 10.71 3.62
C ALA A 11 -0.74 11.83 3.48
N GLN A 12 -0.35 12.94 2.83
CA GLN A 12 -1.23 14.07 2.54
C GLN A 12 -2.34 13.70 1.54
N LEU A 13 -2.01 12.97 0.47
CA LEU A 13 -2.99 12.47 -0.49
C LEU A 13 -3.99 11.52 0.17
N ARG A 14 -3.52 10.60 1.04
CA ARG A 14 -4.40 9.71 1.81
C ARG A 14 -5.34 10.49 2.73
N ALA A 15 -4.82 11.47 3.47
CA ALA A 15 -5.64 12.30 4.35
C ALA A 15 -6.71 13.09 3.58
N TYR A 16 -6.36 13.63 2.41
CA TYR A 16 -7.30 14.32 1.53
C TYR A 16 -8.39 13.38 1.02
N LEU A 17 -8.04 12.20 0.49
CA LEU A 17 -9.00 11.22 -0.03
C LEU A 17 -9.99 10.71 1.03
N LEU A 18 -9.57 10.59 2.29
CA LEU A 18 -10.48 10.20 3.37
C LEU A 18 -11.63 11.21 3.57
N LEU A 19 -11.38 12.49 3.31
CA LEU A 19 -12.36 13.58 3.37
C LEU A 19 -13.08 13.80 2.04
N HIS A 20 -12.49 13.35 0.92
CA HIS A 20 -12.96 13.59 -0.44
C HIS A 20 -12.99 12.30 -1.26
N ARG A 21 -13.79 11.31 -0.79
CA ARG A 21 -13.78 9.94 -1.31
C ARG A 21 -14.17 9.78 -2.79
N ASN A 22 -14.81 10.79 -3.37
CA ASN A 22 -15.27 10.79 -4.77
C ASN A 22 -14.38 11.65 -5.68
N ASP A 23 -13.22 12.12 -5.21
CA ASP A 23 -12.27 12.88 -6.03
C ASP A 23 -11.33 11.91 -6.76
N ASP A 24 -11.76 11.49 -7.96
CA ASP A 24 -11.04 10.53 -8.79
C ASP A 24 -9.60 10.99 -9.12
N GLU A 25 -9.40 12.30 -9.30
CA GLU A 25 -8.07 12.86 -9.60
C GLU A 25 -7.10 12.67 -8.42
N ALA A 26 -7.57 12.91 -7.19
CA ALA A 26 -6.77 12.65 -6.00
C ALA A 26 -6.45 11.16 -5.85
N PHE A 27 -7.40 10.28 -6.22
CA PHE A 27 -7.23 8.84 -6.18
C PHE A 27 -6.16 8.38 -7.16
N TYR A 28 -6.24 8.80 -8.43
CA TYR A 28 -5.25 8.45 -9.44
C TYR A 28 -3.86 8.99 -9.08
N LYS A 29 -3.74 10.22 -8.58
CA LYS A 29 -2.45 10.76 -8.11
C LYS A 29 -1.84 9.95 -6.97
N LEU A 30 -2.66 9.41 -6.06
CA LEU A 30 -2.19 8.50 -5.02
C LEU A 30 -1.74 7.15 -5.62
N ALA A 31 -2.52 6.59 -6.54
CA ALA A 31 -2.21 5.32 -7.19
C ALA A 31 -0.89 5.40 -7.99
N ASP A 32 -0.72 6.41 -8.84
CA ASP A 32 0.50 6.63 -9.63
C ASP A 32 1.74 6.73 -8.74
N ARG A 33 1.62 7.45 -7.62
CA ARG A 33 2.74 7.62 -6.68
C ARG A 33 3.05 6.32 -5.91
N LEU A 34 2.05 5.48 -5.65
CA LEU A 34 2.26 4.16 -5.04
C LEU A 34 2.91 3.18 -6.04
N GLU A 35 2.49 3.21 -7.30
CA GLU A 35 3.10 2.42 -8.37
C GLU A 35 4.57 2.81 -8.56
N ALA A 36 4.89 4.10 -8.61
CA ALA A 36 6.26 4.60 -8.75
C ALA A 36 7.21 4.16 -7.61
N ILE A 37 6.70 3.91 -6.40
CA ILE A 37 7.53 3.41 -5.28
C ILE A 37 7.49 1.88 -5.14
N SER A 38 6.63 1.21 -5.91
CA SER A 38 6.43 -0.23 -5.83
C SER A 38 7.58 -1.06 -6.41
N GLU A 39 8.57 -0.43 -7.07
CA GLU A 39 9.81 -1.09 -7.51
C GLU A 39 10.55 -1.82 -6.38
N ASN A 40 10.26 -1.49 -5.11
CA ASN A 40 10.80 -2.14 -3.91
C ASN A 40 9.75 -2.87 -3.06
N THR A 41 8.54 -3.11 -3.58
CA THR A 41 7.47 -3.79 -2.83
C THR A 41 7.29 -5.21 -3.35
N ASP A 42 7.35 -6.19 -2.45
CA ASP A 42 7.03 -7.57 -2.76
C ASP A 42 5.56 -7.65 -3.23
N LEU A 43 5.35 -7.97 -4.50
CA LEU A 43 4.02 -8.23 -5.05
C LEU A 43 3.63 -9.66 -4.74
N TYR A 44 2.45 -9.82 -4.14
CA TYR A 44 1.88 -11.13 -3.83
C TYR A 44 0.70 -11.41 -4.76
N PRO A 45 0.51 -12.66 -5.20
CA PRO A 45 -0.66 -13.02 -6.00
C PRO A 45 -1.93 -12.86 -5.17
N VAL A 46 -3.05 -12.65 -5.86
CA VAL A 46 -4.37 -12.63 -5.24
C VAL A 46 -4.65 -14.03 -4.65
N PRO A 47 -5.10 -14.16 -3.40
CA PRO A 47 -5.32 -15.45 -2.74
C PRO A 47 -6.65 -16.10 -3.16
N ASP A 48 -6.83 -16.33 -4.46
CA ASP A 48 -8.04 -16.89 -5.06
C ASP A 48 -7.92 -18.38 -5.45
N THR A 49 -6.71 -18.93 -5.41
CA THR A 49 -6.42 -20.37 -5.55
C THR A 49 -5.76 -20.93 -4.29
N PRO A 50 -5.85 -22.26 -4.04
CA PRO A 50 -5.15 -22.89 -2.93
C PRO A 50 -3.64 -22.60 -2.92
N GLU A 51 -3.02 -22.55 -4.09
CA GLU A 51 -1.59 -22.26 -4.24
C GLU A 51 -1.27 -20.81 -3.83
N ASN A 52 -2.08 -19.84 -4.28
CA ASN A 52 -1.89 -18.44 -3.94
C ASN A 52 -2.18 -18.16 -2.46
N ILE A 53 -3.16 -18.87 -1.88
CA ILE A 53 -3.44 -18.82 -0.43
C ILE A 53 -2.22 -19.30 0.35
N ALA A 54 -1.59 -20.41 -0.05
CA ALA A 54 -0.39 -20.92 0.60
C ALA A 54 0.78 -19.92 0.54
N ILE A 55 0.95 -19.22 -0.60
CA ILE A 55 1.95 -18.15 -0.74
C ILE A 55 1.67 -17.00 0.24
N MET A 56 0.41 -16.54 0.31
CA MET A 56 0.00 -15.50 1.25
C MET A 56 0.25 -15.90 2.70
N GLU A 57 -0.08 -17.13 3.09
CA GLU A 57 0.12 -17.64 4.44
C GLU A 57 1.61 -17.61 4.84
N VAL A 58 2.50 -18.09 3.96
CA VAL A 58 3.95 -18.04 4.18
C VAL A 58 4.43 -16.59 4.37
N ALA A 59 4.01 -15.68 3.48
CA ALA A 59 4.37 -14.27 3.56
C ALA A 59 3.95 -13.61 4.89
N ILE A 60 2.74 -13.91 5.37
CA ILE A 60 2.24 -13.42 6.66
C ILE A 60 3.10 -13.96 7.81
N GLN A 61 3.41 -15.26 7.81
CA GLN A 61 4.23 -15.87 8.87
C GLN A 61 5.64 -15.26 8.93
N GLU A 62 6.28 -15.06 7.79
CA GLU A 62 7.58 -14.40 7.72
C GLU A 62 7.54 -12.96 8.24
N HIS A 63 6.49 -12.21 7.88
CA HIS A 63 6.30 -10.84 8.34
C HIS A 63 6.13 -10.79 9.87
N LEU A 64 5.31 -11.68 10.44
CA LEU A 64 5.11 -11.79 11.89
C LEU A 64 6.43 -12.11 12.61
N LYS A 65 7.22 -13.04 12.09
CA LYS A 65 8.53 -13.38 12.65
C LYS A 65 9.48 -12.17 12.66
N LYS A 66 9.57 -11.43 11.56
CA LYS A 66 10.37 -10.19 11.48
C LYS A 66 9.92 -9.14 12.51
N LEU A 67 8.61 -9.04 12.77
CA LEU A 67 8.07 -8.15 13.80
C LEU A 67 8.44 -8.60 15.21
N GLU A 68 8.41 -9.90 15.50
CA GLU A 68 8.84 -10.44 16.79
C GLU A 68 10.32 -10.21 17.06
N GLU A 69 11.18 -10.42 16.05
CA GLU A 69 12.62 -10.17 16.15
C GLU A 69 12.90 -8.69 16.43
N LYS A 70 12.22 -7.77 15.74
CA LYS A 70 12.31 -6.32 15.99
C LYS A 70 11.82 -5.89 17.37
N ARG A 71 10.93 -6.66 18.02
CA ARG A 71 10.44 -6.37 19.39
C ARG A 71 11.40 -6.86 20.46
N LYS A 72 12.28 -7.82 20.13
CA LYS A 72 13.22 -8.44 21.07
C LYS A 72 14.60 -7.77 21.06
N GLY A 73 14.98 -7.10 19.98
CA GLY A 73 16.20 -6.28 19.86
C GLY A 73 15.94 -4.85 20.30
#